data_AF-A0A383DKR0-F1
#
_entry.id   AF-A0A383DKR0-F1
#
_cell.length_a   1.000
_cell.length_b   1.000
_cell.length_c   1.000
_cell.angle_alpha   90.00
_cell.angle_beta   90.00
_cell.angle_gamma   90.00
#
_symmetry.space_group_name_H-M   'P 1'
#
loop_
_entity.id
_entity.type
_entity.pdbx_description
1 polymer ?
#
loop_
_entity_poly.entity_id
_entity_poly.type
_entity_poly.pdbx_seq_one_letter_code
_entity_poly.pdbx_strand_id
1 'polypeptide(L)'
;DSLTDFTVSFLVYFVLTSRLVNETGDSWYWFLGSFALLSCLLHCSYFVFYLVRYTSTVGTYLYNRVDESVSEEDTKAYKKGELSALVYFLQRCHIFLYGWQDKSIEYFDCISKELAFGKNNGKLPDIDWYMDKTFLTWVSPLCLCTNNMVLVLFSLIDQIVWGFLLIIIVGNIYLLGLQIKKILKVRKEFRSQA
;
A
#
# COMPACT_ATOMS: atom_id res chain seq x y z
N ASP A 1 -15.61 -0.10 -2.13
CA ASP A 1 -14.56 -0.04 -3.15
C ASP A 1 -13.35 -0.83 -2.71
N SER A 2 -12.58 -0.38 -1.71
CA SER A 2 -11.38 -1.07 -1.21
C SER A 2 -11.57 -2.57 -0.90
N LEU A 3 -12.65 -2.94 -0.19
CA LEU A 3 -12.93 -4.34 0.13
C LEU A 3 -13.26 -5.19 -1.12
N THR A 4 -13.87 -4.58 -2.14
CA THR A 4 -14.12 -5.24 -3.43
C THR A 4 -12.81 -5.43 -4.19
N ASP A 5 -11.95 -4.42 -4.23
CA ASP A 5 -10.62 -4.50 -4.85
C ASP A 5 -9.77 -5.60 -4.20
N PHE A 6 -9.78 -5.67 -2.86
CA PHE A 6 -9.13 -6.74 -2.11
C PHE A 6 -9.68 -8.11 -2.50
N THR A 7 -11.01 -8.26 -2.52
CA THR A 7 -11.65 -9.55 -2.83
C THR A 7 -11.33 -10.01 -4.25
N VAL A 8 -11.40 -9.10 -5.22
CA VAL A 8 -11.08 -9.39 -6.62
C VAL A 8 -9.61 -9.77 -6.76
N SER A 9 -8.68 -9.00 -6.19
CA SER A 9 -7.25 -9.34 -6.21
C SER A 9 -6.98 -10.67 -5.51
N PHE A 10 -7.57 -10.94 -4.35
CA PHE A 10 -7.42 -12.21 -3.65
C PHE A 10 -7.85 -13.38 -4.56
N LEU A 11 -9.01 -13.28 -5.19
CA LEU A 11 -9.53 -14.33 -6.08
C LEU A 11 -8.63 -14.53 -7.32
N VAL A 12 -8.14 -13.46 -7.94
CA VAL A 12 -7.25 -13.55 -9.10
C VAL A 12 -5.97 -14.30 -8.73
N TYR A 13 -5.29 -13.89 -7.66
CA TYR A 13 -4.05 -14.54 -7.23
C TYR A 13 -4.30 -15.97 -6.78
N PHE A 14 -5.42 -16.23 -6.10
CA PHE A 14 -5.81 -17.57 -5.66
C PHE A 14 -6.02 -18.51 -6.84
N VAL A 15 -6.78 -18.10 -7.85
CA VAL A 15 -7.06 -18.93 -9.05
C VAL A 15 -5.78 -19.22 -9.82
N LEU A 16 -4.93 -18.20 -10.06
CA LEU A 16 -3.66 -18.37 -10.76
C LEU A 16 -2.71 -19.31 -10.00
N THR A 17 -2.67 -19.18 -8.67
CA THR A 17 -1.86 -20.05 -7.80
C THR A 17 -2.38 -21.48 -7.80
N SER A 18 -3.69 -21.67 -7.64
CA SER A 18 -4.32 -22.99 -7.66
C SER A 18 -4.09 -23.68 -9.00
N ARG A 19 -4.15 -22.94 -10.11
CA ARG A 19 -3.82 -23.49 -11.44
C ARG A 19 -2.38 -23.98 -11.49
N LEU A 20 -1.41 -23.17 -11.07
CA LEU A 20 0.00 -23.54 -11.05
C LEU A 20 0.27 -24.79 -10.20
N VAL A 21 -0.33 -24.86 -9.00
CA VAL A 21 -0.19 -26.02 -8.10
C VAL A 21 -0.79 -27.27 -8.73
N ASN A 22 -1.95 -27.16 -9.39
CA ASN A 22 -2.60 -28.30 -10.03
C ASN A 22 -1.80 -28.81 -11.25
N GLU A 23 -1.19 -27.92 -12.03
CA GLU A 23 -0.40 -28.29 -13.21
C GLU A 23 0.97 -28.88 -12.85
N THR A 24 1.61 -28.38 -11.80
CA THR A 24 2.98 -28.79 -11.42
C THR A 24 3.03 -29.83 -10.30
N GLY A 25 1.97 -29.93 -9.50
CA GLY A 25 1.94 -30.74 -8.28
C GLY A 25 2.77 -30.18 -7.11
N ASP A 26 3.40 -29.01 -7.28
CA ASP A 26 4.28 -28.42 -6.27
C ASP A 26 3.55 -27.42 -5.37
N SER A 27 3.60 -27.66 -4.06
CA SER A 27 2.99 -26.78 -3.06
C SER A 27 3.77 -25.48 -2.86
N TRP A 28 5.00 -25.36 -3.35
CA TRP A 28 5.79 -24.12 -3.31
C TRP A 28 5.05 -22.93 -3.97
N TYR A 29 4.25 -23.19 -5.00
CA TYR A 29 3.50 -22.13 -5.68
C TYR A 29 2.47 -21.45 -4.78
N TRP A 30 1.93 -22.15 -3.75
CA TRP A 30 1.09 -21.51 -2.73
C TRP A 30 1.83 -20.40 -1.99
N PHE A 31 3.09 -20.66 -1.63
CA PHE A 31 3.93 -19.66 -0.99
C PHE A 31 4.23 -18.49 -1.95
N LEU A 32 4.62 -18.79 -3.19
CA LEU A 32 4.93 -17.78 -4.20
C LEU A 32 3.73 -16.86 -4.49
N GLY A 33 2.56 -17.43 -4.74
CA GLY A 33 1.34 -16.68 -5.02
C GLY A 33 0.86 -15.85 -3.85
N SER A 34 0.91 -16.40 -2.63
CA SER A 34 0.57 -15.66 -1.41
C SER A 34 1.51 -14.50 -1.17
N PHE A 35 2.81 -14.69 -1.40
CA PHE A 35 3.82 -13.63 -1.23
C PHE A 35 3.71 -12.54 -2.30
N ALA A 36 3.33 -12.91 -3.54
CA ALA A 36 3.06 -11.96 -4.60
C ALA A 36 1.81 -11.12 -4.30
N LEU A 37 0.73 -11.74 -3.79
CA LEU A 37 -0.47 -11.03 -3.36
C LEU A 37 -0.14 -10.05 -2.22
N LEU A 38 0.60 -10.53 -1.21
CA LEU A 38 1.02 -9.71 -0.08
C LEU A 38 1.84 -8.49 -0.54
N SER A 39 2.82 -8.70 -1.43
CA SER A 39 3.64 -7.62 -1.99
C SER A 39 2.78 -6.61 -2.75
N CYS A 40 1.85 -7.08 -3.58
CA CYS A 40 0.93 -6.22 -4.34
C CYS A 40 0.04 -5.36 -3.43
N LEU A 41 -0.51 -5.94 -2.36
CA LEU A 41 -1.31 -5.22 -1.37
C LEU A 41 -0.47 -4.15 -0.65
N LEU A 42 0.74 -4.51 -0.21
CA LEU A 42 1.64 -3.56 0.43
C LEU A 42 2.06 -2.42 -0.50
N HIS A 43 2.36 -2.72 -1.77
CA HIS A 43 2.68 -1.72 -2.79
C HIS A 43 1.54 -0.72 -2.99
N CYS A 44 0.30 -1.22 -3.11
CA CYS A 44 -0.87 -0.38 -3.26
C CYS A 44 -1.13 0.47 -2.01
N SER A 45 -1.11 -0.13 -0.82
CA SER A 45 -1.33 0.59 0.43
C SER A 45 -0.24 1.65 0.65
N TYR A 46 1.00 1.37 0.24
CA TYR A 46 2.09 2.34 0.28
C TYR A 46 1.82 3.57 -0.59
N PHE A 47 1.36 3.35 -1.83
CA PHE A 47 0.95 4.43 -2.73
C PHE A 47 -0.19 5.26 -2.12
N VAL A 48 -1.24 4.61 -1.63
CA VAL A 48 -2.41 5.26 -1.04
C VAL A 48 -2.03 6.10 0.18
N PHE A 49 -1.18 5.57 1.07
CA PHE A 49 -0.69 6.30 2.24
C PHE A 49 -0.05 7.65 1.87
N TYR A 50 0.85 7.65 0.87
CA TYR A 50 1.49 8.87 0.41
C TYR A 50 0.55 9.80 -0.36
N LEU A 51 -0.36 9.25 -1.15
CA LEU A 51 -1.36 10.02 -1.88
C LEU A 51 -2.30 10.77 -0.92
N VAL A 52 -2.79 10.10 0.12
CA VAL A 52 -3.68 10.70 1.13
C VAL A 52 -2.96 11.81 1.89
N ARG A 53 -1.71 11.59 2.33
CA ARG A 53 -0.90 12.62 3.02
C ARG A 53 -0.55 13.81 2.12
N TYR A 54 -0.28 13.56 0.84
CA TYR A 54 -0.05 14.62 -0.14
C TYR A 54 -1.34 15.44 -0.34
N THR A 55 -2.47 14.78 -0.62
CA THR A 55 -3.73 15.46 -0.93
C THR A 55 -4.34 16.20 0.27
N SER A 56 -4.16 15.68 1.49
CA SER A 56 -4.57 16.39 2.72
C SER A 56 -3.78 17.69 2.91
N THR A 57 -2.51 17.69 2.52
CA THR A 57 -1.61 18.83 2.67
C THR A 57 -1.83 19.89 1.58
N VAL A 58 -2.21 19.49 0.35
CA VAL A 58 -2.59 20.41 -0.75
C VAL A 58 -4.01 20.99 -0.56
N GLY A 59 -4.79 20.50 0.41
CA GLY A 59 -6.13 21.02 0.72
C GLY A 59 -7.23 20.59 -0.26
N THR A 60 -6.94 19.64 -1.17
CA THR A 60 -7.89 19.17 -2.20
C THR A 60 -8.74 17.96 -1.78
N TYR A 61 -8.47 17.36 -0.62
CA TYR A 61 -9.22 16.20 -0.10
C TYR A 61 -10.18 16.61 1.03
N LEU A 62 -11.32 17.21 0.66
CA LEU A 62 -12.37 17.66 1.58
C LEU A 62 -13.34 16.55 2.03
N TYR A 63 -13.31 15.36 1.40
CA TYR A 63 -14.37 14.36 1.51
C TYR A 63 -13.95 12.93 1.89
N ASN A 64 -12.65 12.61 2.02
CA ASN A 64 -12.21 11.28 2.45
C ASN A 64 -11.57 11.36 3.83
N ARG A 65 -12.05 10.57 4.80
CA ARG A 65 -11.47 10.51 6.15
C ARG A 65 -10.00 10.06 6.04
N VAL A 66 -9.09 10.88 6.55
CA VAL A 66 -7.64 10.58 6.66
C VAL A 66 -7.37 9.44 7.65
N ASP A 67 -8.34 9.15 8.50
CA ASP A 67 -8.33 8.08 9.50
C ASP A 67 -9.68 7.34 9.42
N GLU A 68 -9.66 6.13 8.87
CA GLU A 68 -10.83 5.24 8.82
C GLU A 68 -10.98 4.40 10.10
N SER A 69 -10.20 4.69 11.14
CA SER A 69 -10.42 4.08 12.44
C SER A 69 -11.85 4.38 12.93
N VAL A 70 -12.46 3.39 13.61
CA VAL A 70 -13.78 3.55 14.21
C VAL A 70 -13.65 4.59 15.32
N SER A 71 -14.09 5.81 15.02
CA SER A 71 -14.26 6.85 16.04
C SER A 71 -15.29 6.39 17.06
N GLU A 72 -15.16 6.85 18.31
CA GLU A 72 -16.20 6.64 19.34
C GLU A 72 -17.59 7.15 18.89
N GLU A 73 -17.62 8.08 17.93
CA GLU A 73 -18.83 8.59 17.28
C GLU A 73 -19.55 7.54 16.43
N ASP A 74 -18.81 6.72 15.66
CA ASP A 74 -19.40 5.65 14.83
C ASP A 74 -19.97 4.53 15.72
N THR A 75 -19.35 4.28 16.87
CA THR A 75 -19.82 3.33 17.88
C THR A 75 -21.11 3.82 18.58
N LYS A 76 -21.24 5.15 18.76
CA LYS A 76 -22.45 5.78 19.30
C LYS A 76 -23.59 5.83 18.27
N ALA A 77 -23.29 6.07 16.98
CA ALA A 77 -24.26 6.05 15.88
C ALA A 77 -24.82 4.64 15.63
N TYR A 78 -23.99 3.60 15.72
CA TYR A 78 -24.43 2.20 15.68
C TYR A 78 -25.35 1.85 16.86
N LYS A 79 -25.00 2.27 18.08
CA LYS A 79 -25.85 2.08 19.27
C LYS A 79 -27.18 2.85 19.22
N LYS A 80 -27.25 3.94 18.45
CA LYS A 80 -28.49 4.71 18.18
C LYS A 80 -29.36 4.10 17.07
N GLY A 81 -28.87 3.09 16.34
CA GLY A 81 -29.60 2.45 15.23
C GLY A 81 -29.55 3.24 13.91
N GLU A 82 -28.73 4.29 13.82
CA GLU A 82 -28.58 5.13 12.63
C GLU A 82 -27.61 4.54 11.59
N LEU A 83 -26.78 3.56 12.00
CA LEU A 83 -25.83 2.87 11.13
C LEU A 83 -26.28 1.41 10.92
N SER A 84 -26.39 0.98 9.65
CA SER A 84 -26.69 -0.41 9.32
C SER A 84 -25.61 -1.36 9.83
N ALA A 85 -26.00 -2.50 10.40
CA ALA A 85 -25.08 -3.53 10.90
C ALA A 85 -24.07 -4.01 9.84
N LEU A 86 -24.45 -3.94 8.56
CA LEU A 86 -23.60 -4.28 7.44
C LEU A 86 -22.47 -3.26 7.26
N VAL A 87 -22.75 -1.96 7.41
CA VAL A 87 -21.75 -0.89 7.34
C VAL A 87 -20.75 -1.01 8.49
N TYR A 88 -21.24 -1.27 9.70
CA TYR A 88 -20.38 -1.48 10.86
C TYR A 88 -19.48 -2.72 10.73
N PHE A 89 -20.01 -3.82 10.18
CA PHE A 89 -19.23 -5.02 9.88
C PHE A 89 -18.16 -4.76 8.82
N LEU A 90 -18.51 -4.10 7.71
CA LEU A 90 -17.58 -3.71 6.65
C LEU A 90 -16.45 -2.84 7.19
N GLN A 91 -16.76 -1.88 8.07
CA GLN A 91 -15.75 -1.02 8.69
C GLN A 91 -14.80 -1.82 9.60
N ARG A 92 -15.30 -2.78 10.38
CA ARG A 92 -14.44 -3.69 11.17
C ARG A 92 -13.57 -4.58 10.29
N CYS A 93 -14.11 -5.12 9.19
CA CYS A 93 -13.34 -5.89 8.21
C CYS A 93 -12.24 -5.03 7.57
N HIS A 94 -12.54 -3.78 7.24
CA HIS A 94 -11.57 -2.85 6.70
C HIS A 94 -10.41 -2.61 7.68
N ILE A 95 -10.71 -2.30 8.94
CA ILE A 95 -9.70 -2.11 9.99
C ILE A 95 -8.87 -3.38 10.21
N PHE A 96 -9.52 -4.54 10.19
CA PHE A 96 -8.81 -5.81 10.36
C PHE A 96 -7.85 -6.09 9.18
N LEU A 97 -8.29 -5.86 7.94
CA LEU A 97 -7.52 -6.19 6.74
C LEU A 97 -6.45 -5.14 6.42
N TYR A 98 -6.74 -3.86 6.60
CA TYR A 98 -5.86 -2.75 6.24
C TYR A 98 -5.14 -2.16 7.44
N GLY A 99 -5.68 -2.27 8.66
CA GLY A 99 -5.08 -1.62 9.82
C GLY A 99 -3.67 -2.12 10.18
N TRP A 100 -3.33 -3.37 9.88
CA TRP A 100 -1.95 -3.85 10.01
C TRP A 100 -1.05 -3.39 8.85
N GLN A 101 -1.61 -3.21 7.65
CA GLN A 101 -0.91 -2.68 6.47
C GLN A 101 -0.53 -1.21 6.71
N ASP A 102 -1.50 -0.41 7.15
CA ASP A 102 -1.32 1.01 7.44
C ASP A 102 -0.30 1.22 8.55
N LYS A 103 -0.38 0.46 9.65
CA LYS A 103 0.62 0.50 10.73
C LYS A 103 2.02 0.11 10.27
N SER A 104 2.11 -0.87 9.37
CA SER A 104 3.40 -1.30 8.81
C SER A 104 4.00 -0.19 7.94
N ILE A 105 3.19 0.46 7.10
CA ILE A 105 3.63 1.58 6.26
C ILE A 105 4.01 2.80 7.09
N GLU A 106 3.24 3.13 8.13
CA GLU A 106 3.55 4.20 9.06
C GLU A 106 4.88 3.94 9.79
N TYR A 107 5.12 2.69 10.22
CA TYR A 107 6.40 2.30 10.81
C TYR A 107 7.55 2.45 9.82
N PHE A 108 7.38 2.02 8.56
CA PHE A 108 8.39 2.22 7.51
C PHE A 108 8.63 3.70 7.19
N ASP A 109 7.59 4.54 7.19
CA ASP A 109 7.69 5.99 7.00
C ASP A 109 8.47 6.64 8.16
N CYS A 110 8.18 6.23 9.40
CA CYS A 110 8.89 6.69 10.60
C CYS A 110 10.39 6.35 10.52
N ILE A 111 10.74 5.11 10.17
CA ILE A 111 12.14 4.71 9.94
C ILE A 111 12.77 5.54 8.83
N SER A 112 12.05 5.75 7.72
CA SER A 112 12.56 6.50 6.58
C SER A 112 12.85 7.96 6.95
N LYS A 113 11.98 8.58 7.76
CA LYS A 113 12.19 9.93 8.30
C LYS A 113 13.36 9.97 9.28
N GLU A 114 13.49 9.00 10.18
CA GLU A 114 14.62 8.91 11.11
C GLU A 114 15.96 8.77 10.34
N LEU A 115 15.98 8.03 9.24
CA LEU A 115 17.14 7.90 8.36
C LEU A 115 17.44 9.17 7.56
N ALA A 116 16.41 9.92 7.14
CA ALA A 116 16.57 11.15 6.36
C ALA A 116 17.01 12.33 7.21
N PHE A 117 16.38 12.53 8.37
CA PHE A 117 16.55 13.70 9.22
C PHE A 117 17.37 13.45 10.49
N GLY A 118 17.60 12.19 10.87
CA GLY A 118 18.24 11.83 12.13
C GLY A 118 17.28 11.87 13.33
N LYS A 119 17.68 11.21 14.42
CA LYS A 119 16.85 10.95 15.62
C LYS A 119 16.46 12.21 16.43
N ASN A 120 16.95 13.40 16.07
CA ASN A 120 16.98 14.57 16.96
C ASN A 120 16.41 15.87 16.36
N ASN A 121 15.64 15.80 15.27
CA ASN A 121 15.20 17.02 14.56
C ASN A 121 13.70 17.26 14.68
N GLY A 122 13.31 17.94 15.76
CA GLY A 122 11.93 18.37 16.02
C GLY A 122 11.45 19.60 15.24
N LYS A 123 12.02 19.95 14.08
CA LYS A 123 11.70 21.22 13.39
C LYS A 123 11.85 21.24 11.86
N LEU A 124 11.68 20.12 11.13
CA LEU A 124 11.35 20.26 9.70
C LEU A 124 9.84 20.24 9.53
N PRO A 125 9.26 21.07 8.65
CA PRO A 125 7.83 20.98 8.36
C PRO A 125 7.56 19.63 7.71
N ASP A 126 6.83 18.77 8.43
CA ASP A 126 6.33 17.47 7.97
C ASP A 126 5.64 17.56 6.58
N ILE A 127 5.17 18.76 6.26
CA ILE A 127 4.62 19.20 4.98
C ILE A 127 5.56 18.89 3.80
N ASP A 128 6.84 19.26 3.85
CA ASP A 128 7.73 19.13 2.69
C ASP A 128 8.04 17.66 2.35
N TRP A 129 8.03 16.77 3.34
CA TRP A 129 8.27 15.33 3.14
C TRP A 129 7.18 14.69 2.27
N TYR A 130 5.93 15.11 2.44
CA TYR A 130 4.79 14.57 1.69
C TYR A 130 4.50 15.35 0.41
N MET A 131 5.11 16.52 0.18
CA MET A 131 4.93 17.36 -1.02
C MET A 131 5.73 16.94 -2.26
N ASP A 132 6.48 15.83 -2.21
CA ASP A 132 7.24 15.36 -3.36
C ASP A 132 6.33 14.71 -4.44
N LYS A 133 5.83 15.55 -5.36
CA LYS A 133 5.02 15.14 -6.52
C LYS A 133 5.74 14.12 -7.39
N THR A 134 7.04 14.29 -7.58
CA THR A 134 7.85 13.41 -8.42
C THR A 134 7.87 12.00 -7.82
N PHE A 135 8.11 11.91 -6.52
CA PHE A 135 8.03 10.65 -5.79
C PHE A 135 6.65 9.98 -5.94
N LEU A 136 5.57 10.74 -5.77
CA LEU A 136 4.20 10.22 -5.90
C LEU A 136 3.91 9.66 -7.32
N THR A 137 4.35 10.37 -8.36
CA THR A 137 4.23 9.91 -9.75
C THR A 137 5.03 8.63 -10.00
N TRP A 138 6.22 8.50 -9.42
CA TRP A 138 7.01 7.28 -9.60
C TRP A 138 6.49 6.09 -8.81
N VAL A 139 5.76 6.30 -7.71
CA VAL A 139 5.12 5.21 -6.95
C VAL A 139 3.80 4.78 -7.59
N SER A 140 3.11 5.62 -8.37
CA SER A 140 1.81 5.26 -8.96
C SER A 140 1.77 3.97 -9.80
N PRO A 141 2.82 3.55 -10.54
CA PRO A 141 2.84 2.26 -11.24
C PRO A 141 2.83 1.04 -10.30
N LEU A 142 3.08 1.22 -9.00
CA LEU A 142 2.96 0.16 -7.99
C LEU A 142 1.51 -0.04 -7.51
N CYS A 143 0.53 0.65 -8.10
CA CYS A 143 -0.87 0.48 -7.74
C CYS A 143 -1.39 -0.91 -8.09
N LEU A 144 -2.43 -1.32 -7.38
CA LEU A 144 -3.09 -2.63 -7.52
C LEU A 144 -3.49 -2.94 -8.97
N CYS A 145 -4.03 -1.96 -9.70
CA CYS A 145 -4.44 -2.12 -11.09
C CYS A 145 -3.26 -2.46 -12.01
N THR A 146 -2.11 -1.81 -11.84
CA THR A 146 -0.92 -2.05 -12.67
C THR A 146 -0.36 -3.45 -12.39
N ASN A 147 -0.27 -3.84 -11.11
CA ASN A 147 0.16 -5.18 -10.72
C ASN A 147 -0.78 -6.27 -11.26
N ASN A 148 -2.10 -6.07 -11.16
CA ASN A 148 -3.08 -7.00 -11.73
C ASN A 148 -2.97 -7.08 -13.26
N MET A 149 -2.76 -5.96 -13.96
CA MET A 149 -2.57 -5.95 -15.41
C MET A 149 -1.30 -6.68 -15.83
N VAL A 150 -0.20 -6.56 -15.08
CA VAL A 150 1.01 -7.36 -15.31
C VAL A 150 0.69 -8.84 -15.23
N LEU A 151 -0.05 -9.29 -14.21
CA LEU A 151 -0.45 -10.70 -14.12
C LEU A 151 -1.34 -11.15 -15.27
N VAL A 152 -2.26 -10.31 -15.74
CA VAL A 152 -3.06 -10.63 -16.93
C VAL A 152 -2.16 -10.86 -18.14
N LEU A 153 -1.17 -9.98 -18.39
CA LEU A 153 -0.23 -10.12 -19.50
C LEU A 153 0.60 -11.41 -19.39
N PHE A 154 1.14 -11.71 -18.20
CA PHE A 154 1.91 -12.93 -17.99
C PHE A 154 1.03 -14.20 -18.04
N SER A 155 -0.24 -14.10 -17.64
CA SER A 155 -1.20 -15.19 -17.79
C SER A 155 -1.54 -15.48 -19.24
N LEU A 156 -1.57 -14.48 -20.12
CA LEU A 156 -1.83 -14.68 -21.56
C LEU A 156 -0.68 -15.39 -22.28
N ILE A 157 0.54 -15.29 -21.75
CA ILE A 157 1.75 -15.93 -22.30
C ILE A 157 2.05 -17.24 -21.54
N ASP A 158 1.18 -17.65 -20.62
CA ASP A 158 1.34 -18.83 -19.76
C ASP A 158 2.61 -18.80 -18.88
N GLN A 159 3.05 -17.60 -18.51
CA GLN A 159 4.27 -17.34 -17.74
C GLN A 159 3.94 -16.69 -16.38
N ILE A 160 2.93 -17.22 -15.69
CA ILE A 160 2.42 -16.68 -14.41
C ILE A 160 3.53 -16.59 -13.35
N VAL A 161 4.43 -17.57 -13.30
CA VAL A 161 5.57 -17.60 -12.35
C VAL A 161 6.44 -16.35 -12.49
N TRP A 162 6.73 -15.93 -13.73
CA TRP A 162 7.48 -14.71 -13.99
C TRP A 162 6.70 -13.47 -13.59
N GLY A 163 5.38 -13.46 -13.77
CA GLY A 163 4.50 -12.41 -13.25
C GLY A 163 4.60 -12.25 -11.74
N PHE A 164 4.52 -13.37 -10.98
CA PHE A 164 4.68 -13.34 -9.53
C PHE A 164 6.07 -12.88 -9.10
N LEU A 165 7.12 -13.39 -9.74
CA LEU A 165 8.50 -12.97 -9.45
C LEU A 165 8.74 -11.49 -9.79
N LEU A 166 8.12 -10.95 -10.83
CA LEU A 166 8.22 -9.53 -11.16
C LEU A 166 7.63 -8.69 -10.02
N ILE A 167 6.43 -9.00 -9.56
CA ILE A 167 5.79 -8.27 -8.46
C ILE A 167 6.63 -8.36 -7.18
N ILE A 168 7.10 -9.55 -6.85
CA ILE A 168 7.88 -9.78 -5.64
C ILE A 168 9.25 -9.12 -5.72
N ILE A 169 10.02 -9.35 -6.78
CA ILE A 169 11.41 -8.92 -6.85
C ILE A 169 11.48 -7.50 -7.39
N VAL A 170 11.00 -7.28 -8.61
CA VAL A 170 11.11 -5.98 -9.28
C VAL A 170 10.28 -4.93 -8.54
N GLY A 171 9.04 -5.26 -8.14
CA GLY A 171 8.19 -4.33 -7.41
C GLY A 171 8.78 -3.88 -6.08
N ASN A 172 9.29 -4.82 -5.25
CA ASN A 172 9.91 -4.46 -3.97
C ASN A 172 11.24 -3.72 -4.14
N ILE A 173 12.11 -4.15 -5.07
CA ILE A 173 13.37 -3.43 -5.37
C ILE A 173 13.08 -2.02 -5.85
N TYR A 174 12.09 -1.86 -6.72
CA TYR A 174 11.68 -0.57 -7.25
C TYR A 174 11.18 0.36 -6.13
N LEU A 175 10.31 -0.14 -5.25
CA LEU A 175 9.83 0.62 -4.10
C LEU A 175 10.98 1.03 -3.17
N LEU A 176 11.87 0.09 -2.81
CA LEU A 176 13.04 0.37 -1.99
C LEU A 176 13.97 1.40 -2.63
N GLY A 177 14.21 1.29 -3.94
CA GLY A 177 15.02 2.23 -4.70
C GLY A 177 14.44 3.65 -4.68
N LEU A 178 13.12 3.79 -4.82
CA LEU A 178 12.43 5.07 -4.69
C LEU A 178 12.55 5.65 -3.28
N GLN A 179 12.42 4.81 -2.24
CA GLN A 179 12.62 5.24 -0.85
C GLN A 179 14.03 5.75 -0.60
N ILE A 180 15.03 4.98 -0.98
CA ILE A 180 16.44 5.36 -0.80
C ILE A 180 16.71 6.67 -1.55
N LYS A 181 16.23 6.80 -2.79
CA LYS A 181 16.39 8.04 -3.56
C LYS A 181 15.75 9.24 -2.86
N LYS A 182 14.55 9.08 -2.29
CA LYS A 182 13.86 10.12 -1.53
C LYS A 182 14.65 10.53 -0.30
N ILE A 183 15.07 9.56 0.52
CA ILE A 183 15.87 9.78 1.73
C ILE A 183 17.19 10.51 1.38
N LEU A 184 17.89 10.07 0.34
CA LEU A 184 19.16 10.69 -0.08
C LEU A 184 18.98 12.13 -0.59
N LYS A 185 17.92 12.40 -1.35
CA LYS A 185 17.59 13.74 -1.85
C LYS A 185 17.38 14.69 -0.67
N VAL A 186 16.50 14.32 0.25
CA VAL A 186 16.18 15.12 1.45
C VAL A 186 17.40 15.32 2.34
N ARG A 187 18.21 14.27 2.55
CA ARG A 187 19.44 14.36 3.35
C ARG A 187 20.49 15.28 2.72
N LYS A 188 20.55 15.37 1.38
CA LYS A 188 21.43 16.28 0.67
C LYS A 188 20.96 17.73 0.80
N GLU A 189 19.67 17.97 0.66
CA GLU A 189 19.04 19.29 0.83
C GLU A 189 19.24 19.80 2.27
N PHE A 190 18.99 18.95 3.27
CA PHE A 190 19.20 19.29 4.68
C PHE A 190 20.67 19.63 4.99
N ARG A 191 21.63 18.85 4.48
CA ARG A 191 23.06 19.14 4.66
C ARG A 191 23.55 20.40 3.94
N SER A 192 22.84 20.88 2.92
CA SER A 192 23.19 22.12 2.22
C SER A 192 22.66 23.37 2.92
N GLN A 193 21.71 23.22 3.86
CA GLN A 193 21.10 24.31 4.62
C GLN A 193 21.66 24.46 6.05
N ALA A 194 22.37 23.44 6.56
CA ALA A 194 23.07 23.44 7.85
C ALA A 194 24.52 23.92 7.71
#